data_AF-A0A2E3ZQS9-F1
#
_entry.id   AF-A0A2E3ZQS9-F1
#
_cell.length_a   1.000
_cell.length_b   1.000
_cell.length_c   1.000
_cell.angle_alpha   90.00
_cell.angle_beta   90.00
_cell.angle_gamma   90.00
#
_symmetry.space_group_name_H-M   'P 1'
#
loop_
_entity.id
_entity.type
_entity.pdbx_description
1 polymer ?
#
loop_
_entity_poly.entity_id
_entity_poly.type
_entity_poly.pdbx_seq_one_letter_code
_entity_poly.pdbx_strand_id
1 'polypeptide(L)'
;MRIYRVKSANKQFTDCNSFIRSGLWHLIRICIEKRTIVVQFIGHNTIKEGIRSMVNQVDKSKEIPGTTIFDGVQSRKGYRLNKFAMSFTRPKNREAFSSDEEAYMEKWDLSNEERRFIRLRDYRGLIEECGGNIYMIMKLGTCTGHGLYHVGAQLRGETFEEFLASRNASGAR
;
A
#
# COMPACT_ATOMS: atom_id res chain seq x y z
N MET A 1 -34.76 -20.57 -2.60
CA MET A 1 -34.60 -19.29 -1.86
C MET A 1 -35.03 -19.52 -0.42
N ARG A 2 -34.09 -19.84 0.49
CA ARG A 2 -34.39 -20.13 1.90
C ARG A 2 -34.36 -18.83 2.71
N ILE A 3 -35.52 -18.38 3.16
CA ILE A 3 -35.67 -17.24 4.06
C ILE A 3 -35.43 -17.77 5.49
N TYR A 4 -34.32 -17.39 6.11
CA TYR A 4 -34.04 -17.70 7.52
C TYR A 4 -34.81 -16.72 8.40
N ARG A 5 -35.83 -17.23 9.12
CA ARG A 5 -36.61 -16.47 10.10
C ARG A 5 -35.79 -16.34 11.39
N VAL A 6 -35.04 -15.25 11.52
CA VAL A 6 -34.34 -14.92 12.76
C VAL A 6 -35.38 -14.50 13.80
N LYS A 7 -35.54 -15.28 14.88
CA LYS A 7 -36.28 -14.86 16.08
C LYS A 7 -35.49 -13.73 16.75
N SER A 8 -35.76 -12.48 16.40
CA SER A 8 -35.27 -11.34 17.18
C SER A 8 -36.07 -11.25 18.47
N ALA A 9 -35.39 -11.15 19.61
CA ALA A 9 -36.00 -10.72 20.85
C ALA A 9 -36.60 -9.32 20.63
N ASN A 10 -37.93 -9.24 20.52
CA ASN A 10 -38.65 -7.99 20.34
C ASN A 10 -38.55 -7.17 21.62
N LYS A 11 -37.57 -6.27 21.71
CA LYS A 11 -37.58 -5.19 22.69
C LYS A 11 -38.02 -3.91 21.96
N GLN A 12 -39.30 -3.60 22.06
CA GLN A 12 -39.86 -2.33 21.57
C GLN A 12 -39.50 -1.23 22.56
N PHE A 13 -38.81 -0.19 22.09
CA PHE A 13 -38.60 1.04 22.85
C PHE A 13 -39.64 2.05 22.39
N THR A 14 -40.43 2.57 23.34
CA THR A 14 -41.55 3.48 23.07
C THR A 14 -41.14 4.95 23.07
N ASP A 15 -39.90 5.26 23.43
CA ASP A 15 -39.37 6.63 23.52
C ASP A 15 -37.86 6.66 23.22
N CYS A 16 -37.45 7.71 22.48
CA CYS A 16 -36.09 7.99 22.05
C CYS A 16 -35.10 8.13 23.23
N ASN A 17 -35.51 8.73 24.35
CA ASN A 17 -34.63 8.92 25.52
C ASN A 17 -34.27 7.61 26.22
N SER A 18 -35.21 6.67 26.29
CA SER A 18 -34.95 5.32 26.81
C SER A 18 -33.94 4.54 25.96
N PHE A 19 -33.94 4.80 24.64
CA PHE A 19 -32.98 4.25 23.70
C PHE A 19 -31.60 4.89 23.89
N ILE A 20 -31.51 6.23 24.14
CA ILE A 20 -30.25 7.00 24.34
C ILE A 20 -29.40 6.38 25.44
N ARG A 21 -30.05 6.09 26.56
CA ARG A 21 -29.42 5.57 27.76
C ARG A 21 -28.94 4.11 27.64
N SER A 22 -29.34 3.38 26.59
CA SER A 22 -28.96 1.98 26.41
C SER A 22 -27.55 1.77 25.82
N GLY A 23 -26.89 2.83 25.34
CA GLY A 23 -25.53 2.76 24.79
C GLY A 23 -25.41 2.09 23.41
N LEU A 24 -26.52 1.63 22.82
CA LEU A 24 -26.57 0.85 21.56
C LEU A 24 -26.57 1.71 20.27
N TRP A 25 -26.19 3.00 20.37
CA TRP A 25 -26.32 4.02 19.30
C TRP A 25 -25.42 3.78 18.10
N HIS A 26 -24.32 3.07 18.29
CA HIS A 26 -23.33 2.79 17.26
C HIS A 26 -23.74 1.67 16.29
N LEU A 27 -24.90 1.03 16.49
CA LEU A 27 -25.33 -0.17 15.76
C LEU A 27 -26.49 0.05 14.77
N ILE A 28 -26.80 1.29 14.38
CA ILE A 28 -28.07 1.61 13.73
C ILE A 28 -27.87 2.03 12.26
N ARG A 29 -28.57 1.33 11.36
CA ARG A 29 -28.98 1.89 10.06
C ARG A 29 -30.44 2.32 10.18
N ILE A 30 -30.71 3.62 10.19
CA ILE A 30 -32.08 4.15 10.31
C ILE A 30 -32.74 4.07 8.94
N CYS A 31 -33.74 3.19 8.79
CA CYS A 31 -34.64 3.20 7.63
C CYS A 31 -36.00 3.75 8.10
N ILE A 32 -36.40 4.92 7.58
CA ILE A 32 -37.68 5.54 7.94
C ILE A 32 -38.71 5.11 6.91
N GLU A 33 -39.50 4.11 7.24
CA GLU A 33 -40.68 3.73 6.44
C GLU A 33 -41.92 3.79 7.33
N LYS A 34 -42.87 4.67 6.96
CA LYS A 34 -44.19 4.83 7.58
C LYS A 34 -44.19 4.95 9.12
N ARG A 35 -43.66 6.05 9.64
CA ARG A 35 -43.76 6.48 11.06
C ARG A 35 -43.40 5.41 12.10
N THR A 36 -42.64 4.38 11.72
CA THR A 36 -42.19 3.31 12.61
C THR A 36 -40.68 3.21 12.47
N ILE A 37 -39.95 3.48 13.56
CA ILE A 37 -38.49 3.32 13.58
C ILE A 37 -38.20 1.83 13.79
N VAL A 38 -37.74 1.14 12.75
CA VAL A 38 -37.23 -0.23 12.87
C VAL A 38 -35.73 -0.15 13.13
N VAL A 39 -35.32 -0.32 14.38
CA VAL A 39 -33.90 -0.43 14.75
C VAL A 39 -33.47 -1.88 14.53
N GLN A 40 -32.77 -2.14 13.43
CA GLN A 40 -32.16 -3.44 13.19
C GLN A 40 -30.82 -3.52 13.93
N PHE A 41 -30.78 -4.29 15.01
CA PHE A 41 -29.54 -4.54 15.76
C PHE A 41 -28.57 -5.36 14.90
N ILE A 42 -27.51 -4.74 14.40
CA ILE A 42 -26.38 -5.47 13.83
C ILE A 42 -25.64 -6.11 15.01
N GLY A 43 -25.63 -7.45 15.07
CA GLY A 43 -24.98 -8.16 16.16
C GLY A 43 -23.50 -7.78 16.28
N HIS A 44 -23.00 -7.66 17.50
CA HIS A 44 -21.60 -7.31 17.80
C HIS A 44 -20.58 -8.22 17.07
N ASN A 45 -20.97 -9.47 16.76
CA ASN A 45 -20.17 -10.39 15.97
C ASN A 45 -20.08 -9.99 14.49
N THR A 46 -21.13 -9.44 13.89
CA THR A 46 -21.12 -8.98 12.48
C THR A 46 -20.20 -7.78 12.28
N ILE A 47 -20.10 -6.89 13.28
CA ILE A 47 -19.14 -5.79 13.25
C ILE A 47 -17.71 -6.30 13.45
N LYS A 48 -17.48 -7.22 14.39
CA LYS A 48 -16.16 -7.82 14.59
C LYS A 48 -15.68 -8.60 13.36
N GLU A 49 -16.58 -9.31 12.68
CA GLU A 49 -16.25 -10.02 11.43
C GLU A 49 -16.05 -9.06 10.26
N GLY A 50 -16.84 -7.98 10.15
CA GLY A 50 -16.62 -6.93 9.16
C GLY A 50 -15.29 -6.20 9.36
N ILE A 51 -14.94 -5.87 10.60
CA ILE A 51 -13.64 -5.29 10.95
C ILE A 51 -12.51 -6.30 10.68
N ARG A 52 -12.67 -7.56 11.05
CA ARG A 52 -11.70 -8.63 10.76
C ARG A 52 -11.50 -8.84 9.24
N SER A 53 -12.57 -8.75 8.47
CA SER A 53 -12.56 -8.79 7.01
C SER A 53 -11.85 -7.57 6.39
N MET A 54 -12.05 -6.36 6.94
CA MET A 54 -11.35 -5.16 6.49
C MET A 54 -9.86 -5.15 6.85
N VAL A 55 -9.48 -5.75 7.98
CA VAL A 55 -8.08 -5.78 8.44
C VAL A 55 -7.25 -6.82 7.70
N ASN A 56 -7.86 -7.87 7.15
CA ASN A 56 -7.18 -8.97 6.46
C ASN A 56 -7.58 -9.03 4.98
N GLN A 57 -7.27 -7.98 4.23
CA GLN A 57 -7.46 -7.97 2.77
C GLN A 57 -6.46 -8.88 2.04
N VAL A 58 -5.32 -9.20 2.66
CA VAL A 58 -4.27 -10.05 2.08
C VAL A 58 -4.23 -11.39 2.83
N ASP A 59 -4.37 -12.48 2.07
CA ASP A 59 -4.13 -13.84 2.56
C ASP A 59 -2.61 -14.09 2.57
N LYS A 60 -1.98 -13.90 3.73
CA LYS A 60 -0.53 -14.06 3.90
C LYS A 60 -0.02 -15.48 3.64
N SER A 61 -0.91 -16.48 3.57
CA SER A 61 -0.53 -17.85 3.24
C SER A 61 -0.34 -18.09 1.74
N LYS A 62 -0.80 -17.15 0.89
CA LYS A 62 -0.70 -17.24 -0.56
C LYS A 62 0.33 -16.24 -1.07
N GLU A 63 1.49 -16.77 -1.40
CA GLU A 63 2.56 -15.98 -2.01
C GLU A 63 2.40 -15.96 -3.53
N ILE A 64 2.74 -14.81 -4.13
CA ILE A 64 2.84 -14.68 -5.58
C ILE A 64 4.33 -14.82 -5.91
N PRO A 65 4.74 -15.88 -6.64
CA PRO A 65 6.15 -16.11 -6.96
C PRO A 65 6.79 -14.89 -7.63
N GLY A 66 8.01 -14.54 -7.21
CA GLY A 66 8.76 -13.42 -7.78
C GLY A 66 8.15 -12.03 -7.51
N THR A 67 7.22 -11.91 -6.56
CA THR A 67 6.58 -10.63 -6.22
C THR A 67 6.80 -10.27 -4.76
N THR A 68 7.49 -9.15 -4.52
CA THR A 68 7.56 -8.53 -3.20
C THR A 68 6.33 -7.65 -2.99
N ILE A 69 5.42 -8.08 -2.10
CA ILE A 69 4.24 -7.29 -1.74
C ILE A 69 4.69 -6.10 -0.88
N PHE A 70 4.40 -4.88 -1.33
CA PHE A 70 4.68 -3.67 -0.58
C PHE A 70 3.61 -3.44 0.50
N ASP A 71 3.75 -4.12 1.63
CA ASP A 71 2.86 -4.02 2.78
C ASP A 71 3.37 -3.03 3.84
N GLY A 72 2.73 -3.00 5.01
CA GLY A 72 3.15 -2.15 6.11
C GLY A 72 4.53 -2.50 6.70
N VAL A 73 5.03 -3.73 6.53
CA VAL A 73 6.37 -4.12 6.98
C VAL A 73 7.41 -3.54 6.02
N GLN A 74 7.23 -3.75 4.71
CA GLN A 74 8.12 -3.19 3.69
C GLN A 74 8.11 -1.65 3.72
N SER A 75 6.95 -1.03 3.91
CA SER A 75 6.84 0.43 4.01
C SER A 75 7.60 1.01 5.20
N ARG A 76 7.70 0.30 6.32
CA ARG A 76 8.50 0.74 7.48
C ARG A 76 9.98 0.50 7.23
N LYS A 77 10.33 -0.67 6.70
CA LYS A 77 11.71 -1.05 6.33
C LYS A 77 12.36 0.00 5.43
N GLY A 78 11.69 0.38 4.34
CA GLY A 78 12.21 1.35 3.38
C GLY A 78 11.75 2.78 3.58
N TYR A 79 11.22 3.17 4.74
CA TYR A 79 10.62 4.50 4.92
C TYR A 79 11.56 5.64 4.50
N ARG A 80 12.82 5.56 4.95
CA ARG A 80 13.87 6.55 4.64
C ARG A 80 14.25 6.53 3.17
N LEU A 81 14.55 5.37 2.59
CA LEU A 81 14.84 5.19 1.16
C LEU A 81 13.72 5.75 0.28
N ASN A 82 12.46 5.45 0.60
CA ASN A 82 11.31 5.93 -0.17
C ASN A 82 11.17 7.46 -0.08
N LYS A 83 11.45 8.07 1.07
CA LYS A 83 11.47 9.54 1.23
C LYS A 83 12.64 10.19 0.49
N PHE A 84 13.81 9.57 0.52
CA PHE A 84 14.97 9.97 -0.27
C PHE A 84 14.62 10.00 -1.77
N ALA A 85 14.05 8.91 -2.30
CA ALA A 85 13.69 8.84 -3.71
C ALA A 85 12.55 9.81 -4.08
N MET A 86 11.60 10.04 -3.18
CA MET A 86 10.54 11.04 -3.37
C MET A 86 11.09 12.47 -3.45
N SER A 87 12.25 12.75 -2.83
CA SER A 87 12.88 14.08 -2.86
C SER A 87 13.22 14.55 -4.27
N PHE A 88 13.43 13.63 -5.21
CA PHE A 88 13.78 13.90 -6.60
C PHE A 88 12.67 14.49 -7.45
N THR A 89 11.45 14.61 -6.90
CA THR A 89 10.39 15.43 -7.51
C THR A 89 10.82 16.89 -7.69
N ARG A 90 11.76 17.38 -6.86
CA ARG A 90 12.29 18.75 -6.94
C ARG A 90 13.57 18.80 -7.79
N PRO A 91 13.66 19.67 -8.82
CA PRO A 91 14.85 19.78 -9.68
C PRO A 91 16.16 19.99 -8.92
N LYS A 92 16.19 20.95 -7.98
CA LYS A 92 17.37 21.23 -7.13
C LYS A 92 17.93 20.02 -6.38
N ASN A 93 17.08 19.05 -6.03
CA ASN A 93 17.50 17.85 -5.33
C ASN A 93 18.15 16.84 -6.28
N ARG A 94 17.72 16.81 -7.54
CA ARG A 94 18.36 16.01 -8.59
C ARG A 94 19.74 16.58 -8.90
N GLU A 95 19.84 17.89 -9.06
CA GLU A 95 21.12 18.59 -9.27
C GLU A 95 22.10 18.35 -8.12
N ALA A 96 21.63 18.45 -6.87
CA ALA A 96 22.46 18.18 -5.69
C ALA A 96 22.96 16.73 -5.66
N PHE A 97 22.09 15.76 -5.96
CA PHE A 97 22.48 14.35 -6.03
C PHE A 97 23.45 14.07 -7.17
N SER A 98 23.22 14.62 -8.36
CA SER A 98 24.12 14.45 -9.51
C SER A 98 25.47 15.14 -9.32
N SER A 99 25.55 16.16 -8.46
CA SER A 99 26.80 16.87 -8.15
C SER A 99 27.66 16.11 -7.16
N ASP A 100 27.04 15.51 -6.13
CA ASP A 100 27.71 14.67 -5.13
C ASP A 100 26.72 13.65 -4.56
N GLU A 101 26.73 12.44 -5.13
CA GLU A 101 25.83 11.36 -4.70
C GLU A 101 26.10 10.94 -3.26
N GLU A 102 27.37 10.92 -2.83
CA GLU A 102 27.76 10.47 -1.50
C GLU A 102 27.30 11.43 -0.42
N ALA A 103 27.58 12.72 -0.58
CA ALA A 103 27.13 13.74 0.36
C ALA A 103 25.60 13.80 0.42
N TYR A 104 24.92 13.61 -0.71
CA TYR A 104 23.47 13.61 -0.72
C TYR A 104 22.89 12.36 -0.05
N MET A 105 23.46 11.18 -0.25
CA MET A 105 23.07 9.96 0.46
C MET A 105 23.33 10.05 1.96
N GLU A 106 24.46 10.64 2.36
CA GLU A 106 24.83 10.87 3.77
C GLU A 106 23.85 11.83 4.46
N LYS A 107 23.47 12.93 3.80
CA LYS A 107 22.44 13.86 4.30
C LYS A 107 21.11 13.18 4.63
N TRP A 108 20.78 12.12 3.88
CA TRP A 108 19.56 11.34 4.09
C TRP A 108 19.73 10.19 5.07
N ASP A 109 20.91 10.02 5.68
CA ASP A 109 21.25 8.97 6.63
C ASP A 109 20.98 7.56 6.08
N LEU A 110 21.25 7.34 4.78
CA LEU A 110 21.03 6.03 4.17
C LEU A 110 21.98 4.99 4.76
N SER A 111 21.47 3.77 4.96
CA SER A 111 22.27 2.64 5.44
C SER A 111 23.36 2.29 4.44
N ASN A 112 24.41 1.62 4.91
CA ASN A 112 25.49 1.16 4.03
C ASN A 112 24.99 0.25 2.90
N GLU A 113 23.94 -0.54 3.18
CA GLU A 113 23.30 -1.41 2.20
C GLU A 113 22.51 -0.62 1.16
N GLU A 114 21.67 0.34 1.59
CA GLU A 114 20.94 1.25 0.69
C GLU A 114 21.92 1.99 -0.22
N ARG A 115 23.01 2.54 0.35
CA ARG A 115 24.06 3.25 -0.39
C ARG A 115 24.76 2.35 -1.39
N ARG A 116 25.09 1.12 -1.01
CA ARG A 116 25.71 0.13 -1.92
C ARG A 116 24.83 -0.12 -3.13
N PHE A 117 23.55 -0.41 -2.95
CA PHE A 117 22.65 -0.66 -4.07
C PHE A 117 22.43 0.57 -4.95
N ILE A 118 22.38 1.78 -4.37
CA ILE A 118 22.31 3.03 -5.13
C ILE A 118 23.56 3.20 -6.01
N ARG A 119 24.76 3.01 -5.47
CA ARG A 119 26.02 3.12 -6.23
C ARG A 119 26.07 2.14 -7.40
N LEU A 120 25.64 0.90 -7.16
CA LEU A 120 25.62 -0.16 -8.17
C LEU A 120 24.47 -0.03 -9.16
N ARG A 121 23.57 0.94 -8.97
CA ARG A 121 22.31 1.07 -9.74
C ARG A 121 21.48 -0.21 -9.71
N ASP A 122 21.52 -0.92 -8.59
CA ASP A 122 20.78 -2.17 -8.38
C ASP A 122 19.40 -1.85 -7.78
N TYR A 123 18.43 -1.63 -8.65
CA TYR A 123 17.07 -1.30 -8.21
C TYR A 123 16.33 -2.51 -7.66
N ARG A 124 16.72 -3.71 -8.10
CA ARG A 124 16.15 -4.96 -7.59
C ARG A 124 16.51 -5.12 -6.12
N GLY A 125 17.79 -4.97 -5.76
CA GLY A 125 18.24 -4.97 -4.37
C GLY A 125 17.57 -3.90 -3.51
N LEU A 126 17.36 -2.68 -4.05
CA LEU A 126 16.63 -1.64 -3.32
C LEU A 126 15.18 -2.04 -2.98
N ILE A 127 14.51 -2.79 -3.85
CA ILE A 127 13.11 -3.22 -3.64
C ILE A 127 13.06 -4.45 -2.72
N GLU A 128 13.82 -5.51 -3.05
CA GLU A 128 13.80 -6.78 -2.35
C GLU A 128 14.43 -6.67 -0.95
N GLU A 129 15.59 -6.01 -0.85
CA GLU A 129 16.41 -6.00 0.37
C GLU A 129 16.22 -4.74 1.22
N CYS A 130 15.80 -3.60 0.65
CA CYS A 130 15.65 -2.35 1.41
C CYS A 130 14.20 -1.88 1.59
N GLY A 131 13.21 -2.60 1.06
CA GLY A 131 11.80 -2.18 1.15
C GLY A 131 11.49 -0.95 0.28
N GLY A 132 12.17 -0.81 -0.85
CA GLY A 132 11.88 0.21 -1.85
C GLY A 132 10.54 -0.04 -2.53
N ASN A 133 9.73 1.00 -2.66
CA ASN A 133 8.53 0.96 -3.49
C ASN A 133 8.88 1.32 -4.93
N ILE A 134 8.45 0.51 -5.91
CA ILE A 134 8.78 0.73 -7.34
C ILE A 134 8.48 2.16 -7.82
N TYR A 135 7.37 2.77 -7.43
CA TYR A 135 7.00 4.12 -7.86
C TYR A 135 7.91 5.22 -7.27
N MET A 136 8.55 4.94 -6.14
CA MET A 136 9.56 5.82 -5.55
C MET A 136 10.91 5.59 -6.21
N ILE A 137 11.33 4.32 -6.33
CA ILE A 137 12.61 3.93 -6.93
C ILE A 137 12.72 4.38 -8.40
N MET A 138 11.62 4.38 -9.15
CA MET A 138 11.62 4.94 -10.52
C MET A 138 12.10 6.39 -10.58
N LYS A 139 11.85 7.21 -9.54
CA LYS A 139 12.33 8.61 -9.50
C LYS A 139 13.85 8.67 -9.39
N LEU A 140 14.43 7.79 -8.56
CA LEU A 140 15.88 7.61 -8.50
C LEU A 140 16.41 7.13 -9.87
N GLY A 141 15.78 6.12 -10.46
CA GLY A 141 16.15 5.62 -11.79
C GLY A 141 16.20 6.74 -12.83
N THR A 142 15.16 7.57 -12.91
CA THR A 142 15.14 8.73 -13.82
C THR A 142 16.23 9.76 -13.53
N CYS A 143 16.67 9.92 -12.28
CA CYS A 143 17.79 10.81 -11.94
C CYS A 143 19.14 10.25 -12.40
N THR A 144 19.28 8.92 -12.41
CA THR A 144 20.51 8.23 -12.82
C THR A 144 20.47 7.80 -14.28
N GLY A 145 19.49 8.25 -15.08
CA GLY A 145 19.36 7.90 -16.49
C GLY A 145 18.72 6.54 -16.79
N HIS A 146 18.31 5.78 -15.78
CA HIS A 146 17.63 4.48 -15.94
C HIS A 146 16.11 4.65 -15.88
N GLY A 147 15.49 4.70 -17.05
CA GLY A 147 14.03 4.77 -17.19
C GLY A 147 13.30 3.49 -16.74
N LEU A 148 11.97 3.50 -16.89
CA LEU A 148 11.11 2.37 -16.49
C LEU A 148 11.55 1.03 -17.07
N TYR A 149 11.97 1.01 -18.33
CA TYR A 149 12.37 -0.24 -19.00
C TYR A 149 13.70 -0.80 -18.48
N HIS A 150 14.66 0.05 -18.12
CA HIS A 150 15.92 -0.38 -17.49
C HIS A 150 15.67 -1.01 -16.12
N VAL A 151 14.85 -0.35 -15.29
CA VAL A 151 14.44 -0.89 -13.98
C VAL A 151 13.66 -2.21 -14.18
N GLY A 152 12.77 -2.26 -15.16
CA GLY A 152 11.98 -3.46 -15.48
C GLY A 152 12.84 -4.65 -15.91
N ALA A 153 13.89 -4.44 -16.71
CA ALA A 153 14.85 -5.47 -17.11
C ALA A 153 15.55 -6.08 -15.89
N GLN A 154 16.08 -5.24 -15.00
CA GLN A 154 16.72 -5.70 -13.76
C GLN A 154 15.77 -6.52 -12.87
N LEU A 155 14.52 -6.08 -12.72
CA LEU A 155 13.53 -6.81 -11.91
C LEU A 155 13.17 -8.18 -12.51
N ARG A 156 13.26 -8.34 -13.83
CA ARG A 156 13.10 -9.64 -14.50
C ARG A 156 14.39 -10.46 -14.55
N GLY A 157 15.54 -9.89 -14.20
CA GLY A 157 16.83 -10.55 -14.32
C GLY A 157 17.27 -10.75 -15.78
N GLU A 158 16.81 -9.88 -16.67
CA GLU A 158 17.13 -9.91 -18.11
C GLU A 158 18.08 -8.76 -18.46
N THR A 159 18.77 -8.88 -19.58
CA THR A 159 19.43 -7.72 -20.20
C THR A 159 18.39 -6.71 -20.69
N PHE A 160 18.83 -5.47 -20.90
CA PHE A 160 17.94 -4.42 -21.37
C PHE A 160 17.40 -4.74 -22.78
N GLU A 161 18.24 -5.31 -23.63
CA GLU A 161 17.93 -5.73 -24.99
C GLU A 161 16.89 -6.86 -25.03
N GLU A 162 17.06 -7.91 -24.21
CA GLU A 162 16.09 -9.01 -24.09
C GLU A 162 14.74 -8.50 -23.56
N PHE A 163 14.79 -7.59 -22.58
CA PHE A 163 13.59 -6.98 -22.02
C PHE A 163 12.82 -6.17 -23.06
N LEU A 164 13.53 -5.38 -23.89
CA LEU A 164 12.94 -4.60 -24.97
C LEU A 164 12.41 -5.48 -26.11
N ALA A 165 13.11 -6.55 -26.48
CA ALA A 165 12.69 -7.47 -27.53
C ALA A 165 11.32 -8.13 -27.24
N SER A 166 10.98 -8.27 -25.96
CA SER A 166 9.68 -8.80 -25.52
C SER A 166 8.56 -7.76 -25.44
N ARG A 167 8.79 -6.50 -25.83
CA ARG A 167 7.77 -5.43 -25.79
C ARG A 167 7.14 -5.23 -27.17
N ASN A 168 5.80 -5.25 -27.20
CA ASN A 168 5.02 -5.01 -28.42
C ASN A 168 4.65 -3.54 -28.64
N ALA A 169 5.17 -2.61 -27.81
CA ALA A 169 4.78 -1.20 -27.83
C ALA A 169 5.72 -0.35 -28.68
N SER A 170 5.15 0.44 -29.61
CA SER A 170 5.89 1.46 -30.36
C SER A 170 6.40 2.55 -29.40
N GLY A 171 7.72 2.60 -29.17
CA GLY A 171 8.37 3.59 -28.31
C GLY A 171 8.99 3.08 -27.00
N ALA A 172 9.09 1.76 -26.81
CA ALA A 172 9.86 1.18 -25.71
C ALA A 172 11.35 1.55 -25.84
N ARG A 173 11.91 2.21 -24.81
CA ARG A 173 13.29 2.73 -24.77
C ARG A 173 13.76 2.99 -23.34
#